data_AF-A0A5C6ERS3-F1
#
_entry.id   AF-A0A5C6ERS3-F1
#
_cell.length_a   1.000
_cell.length_b   1.000
_cell.length_c   1.000
_cell.angle_alpha   90.00
_cell.angle_beta   90.00
_cell.angle_gamma   90.00
#
_symmetry.space_group_name_H-M   'P 1'
#
loop_
_entity.id
_entity.type
_entity.pdbx_description
1 polymer ?
#
loop_
_entity_poly.entity_id
_entity_poly.type
_entity_poly.pdbx_seq_one_letter_code
_entity_poly.pdbx_strand_id
1 'polypeptide(L)' 'MRLPIASLTFQVKAAGGVRDLDALLAVRDLGVTRCGASRTAEMMGQARKRLGLPAIEVEATHASGY' A
#
# COMPACT_ATOMS: atom_id res chain seq x y z
N MET A 1 6.39 19.23 -9.19
CA MET A 1 6.67 19.60 -7.79
C MET A 1 5.80 18.72 -6.90
N ARG A 2 6.40 17.79 -6.13
CA ARG A 2 5.65 16.84 -5.29
C ARG A 2 5.47 17.47 -3.92
N LEU A 3 4.24 17.72 -3.51
CA LEU A 3 3.96 18.24 -2.16
C LEU A 3 4.49 17.22 -1.14
N PRO A 4 5.22 17.64 -0.09
CA PRO A 4 5.56 16.73 1.01
C PRO A 4 4.24 16.17 1.55
N ILE A 5 4.22 14.88 1.88
CA ILE A 5 3.11 14.29 2.64
C ILE A 5 3.17 14.94 4.03
N ALA A 6 2.62 16.14 4.10
CA ALA A 6 2.68 16.99 5.27
C ALA A 6 1.90 16.34 6.41
N SER A 7 2.26 16.69 7.64
CA SER A 7 1.48 16.41 8.84
C SER A 7 0.17 17.21 8.78
N LEU A 8 -0.75 16.80 7.92
CA LEU A 8 -2.13 17.21 7.99
C LEU A 8 -2.66 16.82 9.38
N THR A 9 -3.49 17.67 9.96
CA THR A 9 -4.16 17.40 11.24
C THR A 9 -4.92 16.08 11.23
N PHE A 10 -5.32 15.59 10.04
CA PHE A 10 -5.98 14.31 9.84
C PHE A 10 -5.41 13.56 8.63
N GLN A 11 -5.38 12.23 8.72
CA GLN A 11 -4.91 11.33 7.67
C GLN A 11 -6.09 10.77 6.86
N VAL A 12 -5.90 10.61 5.55
CA VAL A 12 -6.94 10.07 4.65
C VAL A 12 -6.63 8.61 4.31
N LYS A 13 -7.65 7.76 4.38
CA LYS A 13 -7.58 6.36 3.94
C LYS A 13 -8.37 6.15 2.64
N ALA A 14 -7.72 5.59 1.62
CA ALA A 14 -8.44 5.04 0.47
C ALA A 14 -9.21 3.78 0.90
N ALA A 15 -10.52 3.76 0.62
CA ALA A 15 -11.41 2.65 0.87
C ALA A 15 -12.17 2.29 -0.42
N GLY A 16 -12.14 1.01 -0.79
CA GLY A 16 -12.76 0.50 -2.02
C GLY A 16 -11.99 0.86 -3.30
N GLY A 17 -11.96 -0.05 -4.29
CA GLY A 17 -11.48 0.26 -5.64
C GLY A 17 -9.95 0.26 -5.87
N VAL A 18 -9.10 0.25 -4.84
CA VAL A 18 -7.64 0.06 -5.02
C VAL A 18 -7.34 -1.42 -5.24
N ARG A 19 -7.08 -1.81 -6.49
CA ARG A 19 -7.04 -3.23 -6.90
C ARG A 19 -5.66 -3.70 -7.38
N ASP A 20 -4.77 -2.78 -7.70
CA ASP A 20 -3.43 -3.01 -8.23
C ASP A 20 -2.46 -1.91 -7.75
N LEU A 21 -1.19 -2.08 -8.09
CA LEU A 21 -0.13 -1.14 -7.70
C LEU A 21 -0.30 0.25 -8.32
N ASP A 22 -0.79 0.34 -9.56
CA ASP A 22 -0.90 1.63 -10.25
C ASP A 22 -2.01 2.49 -9.63
N ALA A 23 -3.15 1.88 -9.30
CA ALA A 23 -4.20 2.52 -8.52
C ALA A 23 -3.69 2.99 -7.14
N LEU A 24 -2.86 2.18 -6.46
CA LEU A 24 -2.26 2.57 -5.17
C LEU A 24 -1.34 3.79 -5.31
N LEU A 25 -0.51 3.82 -6.37
CA LEU A 25 0.38 4.94 -6.64
C LEU A 25 -0.41 6.21 -6.99
N ALA A 26 -1.49 6.08 -7.78
CA ALA A 26 -2.36 7.19 -8.14
C ALA A 26 -3.02 7.83 -6.91
N VAL A 27 -3.62 7.04 -6.01
CA VAL A 27 -4.25 7.60 -4.80
C VAL A 27 -3.22 8.21 -3.85
N ARG A 28 -2.00 7.66 -3.80
CA ARG A 28 -0.89 8.27 -3.04
C ARG A 28 -0.52 9.64 -3.60
N ASP A 29 -0.45 9.77 -4.92
CA ASP A 29 -0.12 11.04 -5.56
C ASP A 29 -1.25 12.08 -5.42
N LEU A 30 -2.49 11.65 -5.19
CA LEU A 30 -3.61 12.51 -4.77
C LEU A 30 -3.55 12.94 -3.29
N GLY A 31 -2.61 12.41 -2.50
CA GLY A 31 -2.42 12.78 -1.08
C GLY A 31 -3.04 11.82 -0.06
N VAL A 32 -3.51 10.64 -0.48
CA VAL A 32 -3.94 9.59 0.45
C VAL A 32 -2.74 9.07 1.24
N THR A 33 -2.89 8.96 2.57
CA THR A 33 -1.81 8.55 3.47
C THR A 33 -1.92 7.09 3.92
N ARG A 34 -3.09 6.44 3.75
CA ARG A 34 -3.32 5.04 4.11
C ARG A 34 -4.14 4.33 3.04
N CYS A 35 -3.88 3.04 2.81
CA CYS A 35 -4.70 2.20 1.93
C CYS A 35 -4.92 0.85 2.59
N GLY A 36 -6.13 0.31 2.47
CA GLY A 36 -6.41 -1.09 2.76
C GLY A 36 -6.93 -1.79 1.50
N ALA A 37 -6.30 -2.90 1.11
CA ALA A 37 -6.71 -3.70 -0.05
C ALA A 37 -6.62 -5.19 0.27
N SER A 38 -7.61 -5.97 -0.15
CA SER A 38 -7.59 -7.44 -0.01
C SER A 38 -6.45 -8.10 -0.79
N ARG A 39 -5.94 -7.43 -1.85
CA ARG A 39 -4.83 -7.88 -2.69
C ARG A 39 -3.48 -7.26 -2.32
N THR A 40 -3.28 -6.88 -1.05
CA THR A 40 -2.04 -6.22 -0.61
C THR A 40 -0.80 -7.03 -0.95
N ALA A 41 -0.81 -8.36 -0.76
CA ALA A 41 0.33 -9.22 -1.07
C ALA A 41 0.73 -9.17 -2.55
N GLU A 42 -0.23 -9.31 -3.47
CA GLU A 42 0.02 -9.24 -4.92
C GLU A 42 0.58 -7.87 -5.32
N MET A 43 -0.03 -6.79 -4.83
CA MET A 43 0.38 -5.41 -5.12
C MET A 43 1.81 -5.14 -4.64
N MET A 44 2.16 -5.58 -3.43
CA MET A 44 3.52 -5.43 -2.90
C MET A 44 4.52 -6.31 -3.66
N GLY A 45 4.11 -7.50 -4.11
CA GLY A 45 4.90 -8.31 -5.02
C GLY A 45 5.25 -7.58 -6.32
N GLN A 46 4.28 -6.90 -6.94
CA GLN A 46 4.53 -6.08 -8.13
C GLN A 46 5.45 -4.89 -7.85
N ALA A 47 5.27 -4.21 -6.70
CA ALA A 47 6.11 -3.07 -6.33
C ALA A 47 7.57 -3.50 -6.20
N ARG A 48 7.78 -4.66 -5.60
CA ARG A 48 9.10 -5.25 -5.42
C ARG A 48 9.77 -5.64 -6.73
N LYS A 49 9.02 -6.24 -7.66
CA LYS A 49 9.52 -6.51 -9.02
C LYS A 49 9.98 -5.22 -9.70
N ARG A 50 9.17 -4.14 -9.64
CA ARG A 50 9.53 -2.83 -10.21
C ARG A 50 10.76 -2.20 -9.55
N LEU A 51 10.99 -2.48 -8.27
CA LEU A 51 12.13 -1.97 -7.50
C LEU A 51 13.36 -2.90 -7.52
N GLY A 52 13.31 -4.05 -8.21
CA GLY A 52 14.42 -5.01 -8.24
C GLY A 52 14.70 -5.68 -6.89
N LEU A 53 13.71 -5.79 -6.02
CA LEU A 53 13.87 -6.35 -4.67
C LEU A 53 13.56 -7.87 -4.66
N PRO A 54 14.22 -8.68 -3.80
CA PRO A 54 14.07 -10.15 -3.75
C PRO A 54 12.76 -10.59 -3.09
N ALA A 55 11.94 -11.49 -3.64
CA ALA A 55 10.59 -11.80 -3.14
C ALA A 55 10.48 -11.96 -1.60
N ILE A 56 9.34 -11.54 -1.02
CA ILE A 56 9.07 -11.77 0.41
C ILE A 56 8.49 -13.17 0.54
N GLU A 57 9.29 -14.07 1.09
CA GLU A 57 8.84 -15.37 1.60
C GLU A 57 8.15 -15.09 2.96
N VAL A 58 6.88 -15.48 3.10
CA VAL A 58 6.14 -15.32 4.35
C VAL A 58 5.77 -16.70 4.88
N GLU A 59 6.29 -17.06 6.05
CA GLU A 59 5.77 -18.18 6.83
C GLU A 59 4.58 -17.69 7.66
N ALA A 60 3.40 -18.26 7.41
CA ALA A 60 2.19 -17.87 8.12
C ALA A 60 2.28 -18.32 9.59
N THR A 61 2.46 -17.36 10.50
CA THR A 61 2.31 -17.61 11.94
C THR A 61 0.86 -17.28 12.33
N HIS A 62 0.07 -18.31 12.64
CA HIS A 62 -1.26 -18.12 13.21
C HIS A 62 -1.16 -17.82 14.71
N ALA A 63 -0.97 -16.55 15.05
CA ALA A 63 -1.22 -16.08 16.42
C ALA A 63 -2.69 -15.69 16.52
N SER A 64 -3.51 -16.55 17.12
CA SER A 64 -4.88 -16.23 17.50
C SER A 64 -4.87 -15.32 18.74
N GLY A 65 -4.80 -14.01 18.52
CA GLY A 65 -4.99 -12.98 19.54
C GLY A 65 -6.30 -12.23 19.33
N TYR A 66 -6.85 -11.68 20.41
CA TYR A 66 -8.06 -10.84 20.42
C TYR A 66 -7.75 -9.41 19.99
#